data_AF-A0A931EBM7-F1
#
_entry.id   AF-A0A931EBM7-F1
#
_cell.length_a   1.000
_cell.length_b   1.000
_cell.length_c   1.000
_cell.angle_alpha   90.00
_cell.angle_beta   90.00
_cell.angle_gamma   90.00
#
_symmetry.space_group_name_H-M   'P 1'
#
loop_
_entity.id
_entity.type
_entity.pdbx_description
1 polymer ?
#
loop_
_entity_poly.entity_id
_entity_poly.type
_entity_poly.pdbx_seq_one_letter_code
_entity_poly.pdbx_strand_id
1 'polypeptide(L)'
;MRYNRSVPVPVPPSTPASFTDIAARVSNWGRWGPEDQIGTLNLVDEAARLRGAAAVHEGNAFALGLPMSAEEGIQMGFVKGRINPERTMISVNQPLSRDPGWIATSEDAVTFALQCATHWDGLAHASYGAGPDGGTLYNGFPASSVTEAGATSLGIHLITSLVSRGVLLDVARAKGVEILEPGYPITPADLDAACALGHLTIDAGDVVLVRTGQAAHLALPGRPGIRGTAPARDLVAYTWPSPGLTMATAVWFHTHDVAAVATDTMVLEVYPCEDEALYLPVHLLHLVEMGMTQGQNWFLDELADACAADGRYDFLLDATPLPFTRALGSPVNPVALR
;
A
#
# COMPACT_ATOMS: atom_id res chain seq x y z
N MET A 1 3.37 -36.21 2.44
CA MET A 1 2.12 -36.06 3.23
C MET A 1 1.14 -35.27 2.39
N ARG A 2 -0.09 -35.76 2.22
CA ARG A 2 -1.12 -35.10 1.40
C ARG A 2 -1.76 -33.98 2.22
N TYR A 3 -1.36 -32.72 2.00
CA TYR A 3 -2.17 -31.57 2.40
C TYR A 3 -2.89 -31.06 1.15
N ASN A 4 -4.14 -31.49 0.98
CA ASN A 4 -5.06 -30.81 0.09
C ASN A 4 -6.49 -31.00 0.61
N ARG A 5 -6.88 -30.08 1.49
CA ARG A 5 -8.26 -29.65 1.68
C ARG A 5 -8.17 -28.14 1.86
N SER A 6 -8.47 -27.41 0.78
CA SER A 6 -8.76 -25.97 0.83
C SER A 6 -9.67 -25.70 2.02
N VAL A 7 -9.23 -24.90 2.97
CA VAL A 7 -10.13 -24.38 4.00
C VAL A 7 -11.18 -23.57 3.25
N PRO A 8 -12.49 -23.87 3.41
CA PRO A 8 -13.51 -23.15 2.66
C PRO A 8 -13.45 -21.67 3.04
N VAL A 9 -13.34 -20.81 2.02
CA VAL A 9 -13.35 -19.36 2.18
C VAL A 9 -14.65 -18.98 2.92
N PRO A 10 -14.61 -18.37 4.12
CA PRO A 10 -15.80 -18.07 4.90
C PRO A 10 -16.46 -16.81 4.36
N VAL A 11 -17.10 -16.93 3.20
CA VAL A 11 -17.80 -15.84 2.53
C VAL A 11 -19.32 -16.03 2.67
N PRO A 12 -20.11 -14.97 2.91
CA PRO A 12 -21.57 -15.08 2.92
C PRO A 12 -22.11 -15.76 1.64
N PRO A 13 -23.19 -16.56 1.72
CA PRO A 13 -23.81 -17.20 0.54
C PRO A 13 -24.27 -16.24 -0.56
N SER A 14 -24.42 -14.96 -0.22
CA SER A 14 -24.82 -13.88 -1.14
C SER A 14 -23.66 -13.28 -1.94
N THR A 15 -22.41 -13.63 -1.65
CA THR A 15 -21.27 -13.07 -2.37
C THR A 15 -21.15 -13.68 -3.77
N PRO A 16 -21.01 -12.85 -4.83
CA PRO A 16 -20.87 -13.32 -6.20
C PRO A 16 -19.80 -14.40 -6.41
N ALA A 17 -20.09 -15.33 -7.33
CA ALA A 17 -19.15 -16.37 -7.77
C ALA A 17 -17.86 -15.77 -8.36
N SER A 18 -17.97 -14.61 -9.04
CA SER A 18 -16.85 -13.84 -9.57
C SER A 18 -15.77 -13.56 -8.53
N PHE A 19 -16.15 -13.28 -7.28
CA PHE A 19 -15.23 -13.09 -6.17
C PHE A 19 -14.74 -14.42 -5.59
N THR A 20 -15.67 -15.32 -5.23
CA THR A 20 -15.32 -16.56 -4.50
C THR A 20 -14.42 -17.50 -5.32
N ASP A 21 -14.57 -17.54 -6.64
CA ASP A 21 -13.69 -18.29 -7.54
C ASP A 21 -12.27 -17.73 -7.57
N ILE A 22 -12.11 -16.40 -7.54
CA ILE A 22 -10.79 -15.76 -7.48
C ILE A 22 -10.16 -15.99 -6.11
N ALA A 23 -10.90 -15.76 -5.02
CA ALA A 23 -10.45 -15.99 -3.65
C ALA A 23 -9.85 -17.40 -3.48
N ALA A 24 -10.59 -18.43 -3.90
CA ALA A 24 -10.13 -19.81 -3.83
C ALA A 24 -8.84 -20.10 -4.63
N ARG A 25 -8.59 -19.34 -5.71
CA ARG A 25 -7.41 -19.50 -6.58
C ARG A 25 -6.16 -18.79 -6.04
N VAL A 26 -6.34 -17.71 -5.27
CA VAL A 26 -5.24 -16.86 -4.80
C VAL A 26 -4.94 -17.03 -3.31
N SER A 27 -5.72 -17.86 -2.60
CA SER A 27 -5.55 -18.09 -1.17
C SER A 27 -4.19 -18.71 -0.86
N ASN A 28 -3.41 -18.04 -0.01
CA ASN A 28 -2.13 -18.52 0.51
C ASN A 28 -2.27 -19.14 1.92
N TRP A 29 -3.48 -19.40 2.40
CA TRP A 29 -3.68 -19.95 3.74
C TRP A 29 -2.94 -21.27 3.92
N GLY A 30 -2.13 -21.35 4.97
CA GLY A 30 -1.27 -22.48 5.28
C GLY A 30 0.00 -22.60 4.42
N ARG A 31 0.23 -21.72 3.43
CA ARG A 31 1.43 -21.77 2.56
C ARG A 31 2.73 -21.69 3.36
N TRP A 32 2.77 -20.83 4.39
CA TRP A 32 3.91 -20.67 5.30
C TRP A 32 3.66 -21.25 6.70
N GLY A 33 2.66 -22.14 6.82
CA GLY A 33 2.26 -22.77 8.07
C GLY A 33 1.06 -22.11 8.75
N PRO A 34 0.41 -22.81 9.69
CA PRO A 34 -0.85 -22.37 10.30
C PRO A 34 -0.70 -21.19 11.27
N GLU A 35 0.52 -20.89 11.73
CA GLU A 35 0.81 -19.79 12.66
C GLU A 35 1.43 -18.58 11.95
N ASP A 36 1.56 -18.62 10.62
CA ASP A 36 2.12 -17.51 9.84
C ASP A 36 1.24 -16.27 9.94
N GLN A 37 1.89 -15.13 10.14
CA GLN A 37 1.24 -13.84 10.38
C GLN A 37 1.77 -12.71 9.50
N ILE A 38 2.66 -13.00 8.55
CA ILE A 38 3.23 -11.99 7.64
C ILE A 38 3.00 -12.31 6.15
N GLY A 39 2.43 -13.47 5.83
CA GLY A 39 1.91 -13.78 4.50
C GLY A 39 2.96 -13.68 3.40
N THR A 40 2.64 -13.00 2.31
CA THR A 40 3.52 -12.87 1.14
C THR A 40 4.86 -12.20 1.47
N LEU A 41 4.98 -11.50 2.61
CA LEU A 41 6.27 -10.94 3.04
C LEU A 41 7.29 -12.01 3.42
N ASN A 42 6.88 -13.27 3.63
CA ASN A 42 7.80 -14.40 3.70
C ASN A 42 8.60 -14.62 2.39
N LEU A 43 8.15 -14.05 1.26
CA LEU A 43 8.86 -14.09 -0.02
C LEU A 43 10.03 -13.09 -0.07
N VAL A 44 10.07 -12.12 0.84
CA VAL A 44 11.20 -11.20 0.98
C VAL A 44 12.32 -11.89 1.74
N ASP A 45 13.07 -12.73 1.03
CA ASP A 45 14.21 -13.48 1.53
C ASP A 45 15.55 -12.74 1.30
N GLU A 46 16.67 -13.43 1.57
CA GLU A 46 18.01 -12.87 1.33
C GLU A 46 18.26 -12.59 -0.16
N ALA A 47 17.76 -13.46 -1.05
CA ALA A 47 17.95 -13.30 -2.49
C ALA A 47 17.17 -12.09 -3.02
N ALA A 48 15.94 -11.87 -2.55
CA ALA A 48 15.13 -10.70 -2.89
C ALA A 48 15.81 -9.39 -2.46
N ARG A 49 16.39 -9.36 -1.25
CA ARG A 49 17.19 -8.22 -0.75
C ARG A 49 18.42 -7.96 -1.61
N LEU A 50 19.15 -9.01 -1.98
CA LEU A 50 20.33 -8.89 -2.82
C LEU A 50 19.99 -8.43 -4.24
N ARG A 51 18.84 -8.84 -4.81
CA ARG A 51 18.34 -8.29 -6.09
C ARG A 51 18.04 -6.80 -5.97
N GLY A 52 17.42 -6.36 -4.87
CA GLY A 52 17.20 -4.93 -4.61
C GLY A 52 18.51 -4.16 -4.52
N ALA A 53 19.48 -4.65 -3.75
CA ALA A 53 20.79 -4.00 -3.63
C ALA A 53 21.56 -3.94 -4.95
N ALA A 54 21.43 -4.98 -5.80
CA ALA A 54 22.03 -5.00 -7.13
C ALA A 54 21.37 -4.04 -8.12
N ALA A 55 20.14 -3.57 -7.84
CA ALA A 55 19.42 -2.59 -8.66
C ALA A 55 19.82 -1.13 -8.34
N VAL A 56 20.82 -0.90 -7.48
CA VAL A 56 21.37 0.44 -7.18
C VAL A 56 22.57 0.72 -8.09
N HIS A 57 22.49 1.75 -8.92
CA HIS A 57 23.56 2.17 -9.84
C HIS A 57 23.90 3.65 -9.76
N GLU A 58 22.98 4.53 -9.33
CA GLU A 58 23.16 5.99 -9.34
C GLU A 58 23.31 6.58 -7.93
N GLY A 59 22.69 5.97 -6.92
CA GLY A 59 22.68 6.42 -5.54
C GLY A 59 21.71 7.57 -5.25
N ASN A 60 20.90 7.98 -6.22
CA ASN A 60 19.79 8.92 -6.01
C ASN A 60 18.64 8.23 -5.24
N ALA A 61 18.10 8.94 -4.26
CA ALA A 61 17.04 8.45 -3.40
C ALA A 61 15.77 9.29 -3.58
N PHE A 62 14.64 8.61 -3.68
CA PHE A 62 13.32 9.21 -3.84
C PHE A 62 12.45 8.85 -2.65
N ALA A 63 12.03 9.87 -1.89
CA ALA A 63 11.05 9.72 -0.83
C ALA A 63 9.64 9.69 -1.45
N LEU A 64 8.95 8.56 -1.25
CA LEU A 64 7.65 8.27 -1.85
C LEU A 64 6.48 8.58 -0.90
N GLY A 65 6.76 9.22 0.24
CA GLY A 65 5.76 9.67 1.20
C GLY A 65 5.08 10.97 0.77
N LEU A 66 3.79 11.06 1.05
CA LEU A 66 3.04 12.32 1.10
C LEU A 66 3.41 13.08 2.38
N PRO A 67 3.29 14.42 2.37
CA PRO A 67 3.44 15.23 3.57
C PRO A 67 2.47 14.79 4.68
N MET A 68 2.99 14.57 5.89
CA MET A 68 2.19 14.37 7.09
C MET A 68 1.78 15.75 7.63
N SER A 69 0.74 16.33 7.05
CA SER A 69 0.37 17.75 7.25
C SER A 69 -1.12 17.92 7.54
N ALA A 70 -1.44 18.85 8.45
CA ALA A 70 -2.83 19.24 8.74
C ALA A 70 -3.45 19.98 7.56
N GLU A 71 -2.69 20.93 6.99
CA GLU A 71 -3.13 21.83 5.91
C GLU A 71 -3.06 21.15 4.53
N GLU A 72 -2.04 20.32 4.32
CA GLU A 72 -1.77 19.68 3.04
C GLU A 72 -2.18 18.20 3.00
N GLY A 73 -2.78 17.68 4.08
CA GLY A 73 -3.21 16.30 4.16
C GLY A 73 -4.41 15.98 3.26
N ILE A 74 -4.54 14.72 2.91
CA ILE A 74 -5.47 14.23 1.88
C ILE A 74 -6.85 13.82 2.42
N GLN A 75 -7.08 13.90 3.73
CA GLN A 75 -8.30 13.40 4.36
C GLN A 75 -9.45 14.41 4.22
N MET A 76 -10.53 13.94 3.60
CA MET A 76 -11.76 14.71 3.35
C MET A 76 -12.95 14.24 4.20
N GLY A 77 -12.72 13.34 5.17
CA GLY A 77 -13.76 12.81 6.05
C GLY A 77 -14.60 11.67 5.48
N PHE A 78 -14.15 11.01 4.39
CA PHE A 78 -14.81 9.81 3.84
C PHE A 78 -14.96 8.69 4.88
N VAL A 79 -13.92 8.48 5.70
CA VAL A 79 -13.98 7.62 6.89
C VAL A 79 -14.16 8.52 8.10
N LYS A 80 -15.31 8.40 8.77
CA LYS A 80 -15.60 9.18 9.97
C LYS A 80 -14.49 9.01 11.02
N GLY A 81 -13.88 10.11 11.42
CA GLY A 81 -12.80 10.12 12.43
C GLY A 81 -11.39 9.93 11.86
N ARG A 82 -11.23 9.63 10.56
CA ARG A 82 -9.92 9.67 9.89
C ARG A 82 -9.58 11.12 9.55
N ILE A 83 -8.70 11.72 10.35
CA ILE A 83 -8.26 13.11 10.22
C ILE A 83 -6.88 13.21 9.55
N ASN A 84 -6.57 14.38 8.99
CA ASN A 84 -5.20 14.73 8.64
C ASN A 84 -4.30 14.74 9.89
N PRO A 85 -2.98 14.53 9.75
CA PRO A 85 -2.06 14.67 10.87
C PRO A 85 -2.10 16.04 11.51
N GLU A 86 -2.40 16.10 12.80
CA GLU A 86 -2.42 17.33 13.58
C GLU A 86 -1.20 17.37 14.51
N ARG A 87 -0.30 18.33 14.27
CA ARG A 87 0.94 18.49 15.03
C ARG A 87 0.83 19.69 15.98
N THR A 88 1.15 19.48 17.25
CA THR A 88 1.10 20.51 18.31
C THR A 88 2.43 20.59 19.04
N MET A 89 2.83 21.81 19.45
CA MET A 89 4.04 21.97 20.28
C MET A 89 3.75 21.47 21.71
N ILE A 90 4.62 20.64 22.25
CA ILE A 90 4.71 20.36 23.69
C ILE A 90 5.48 21.50 24.37
N SER A 91 6.58 21.95 23.78
CA SER A 91 7.40 23.04 24.30
C SER A 91 8.10 23.80 23.17
N VAL A 92 8.32 25.10 23.36
CA VAL A 92 8.98 25.97 22.39
C VAL A 92 10.16 26.66 23.06
N ASN A 93 11.38 26.38 22.58
CA ASN A 93 12.62 26.94 23.11
C ASN A 93 12.71 26.88 24.65
N GLN A 94 12.28 25.76 25.25
CA GLN A 94 12.31 25.55 26.69
C GLN A 94 13.76 25.42 27.15
N PRO A 95 14.26 26.31 28.04
CA PRO A 95 15.62 26.20 28.55
C PRO A 95 15.84 24.90 29.33
N LEU A 96 16.97 24.22 29.07
CA LEU A 96 17.37 23.01 29.79
C LEU A 96 18.41 23.27 30.89
N SER A 97 18.90 24.50 30.98
CA SER A 97 19.94 24.89 31.94
C SER A 97 19.52 26.10 32.75
N ARG A 98 20.28 26.40 33.82
CA ARG A 98 20.09 27.61 34.64
C ARG A 98 20.42 28.89 33.88
N ASP A 99 21.36 28.84 32.94
CA ASP A 99 21.58 29.92 31.98
C ASP A 99 20.67 29.69 30.77
N PRO A 100 19.60 30.48 30.58
CA PRO A 100 18.67 30.30 29.47
C PRO A 100 19.31 30.57 28.10
N GLY A 101 20.48 31.23 28.04
CA GLY A 101 21.21 31.47 26.80
C GLY A 101 22.05 30.30 26.31
N TRP A 102 22.27 29.25 27.12
CA TRP A 102 23.17 28.15 26.77
C TRP A 102 22.50 27.06 25.91
N ILE A 103 21.36 26.54 26.35
CA ILE A 103 20.67 25.42 25.69
C ILE A 103 19.17 25.46 25.94
N ALA A 104 18.41 25.23 24.87
CA ALA A 104 16.97 25.06 24.89
C ALA A 104 16.54 23.96 23.92
N THR A 105 15.40 23.32 24.19
CA THR A 105 14.78 22.33 23.30
C THR A 105 13.37 22.75 22.93
N SER A 106 12.88 22.20 21.82
CA SER A 106 11.47 22.25 21.45
C SER A 106 11.01 20.83 21.20
N GLU A 107 9.80 20.52 21.64
CA GLU A 107 9.20 19.20 21.49
C GLU A 107 7.79 19.37 20.94
N ASP A 108 7.32 18.37 20.20
CA ASP A 108 5.99 18.33 19.63
C ASP A 108 5.36 16.94 19.76
N ALA A 109 4.03 16.93 19.60
CA ALA A 109 3.20 15.74 19.54
C ALA A 109 2.40 15.77 18.24
N VAL A 110 2.08 14.59 17.71
CA VAL A 110 1.21 14.45 16.55
C VAL A 110 0.06 13.50 16.86
N THR A 111 -1.15 13.88 16.49
CA THR A 111 -2.34 13.02 16.47
C THR A 111 -2.69 12.73 15.02
N PHE A 112 -2.78 11.46 14.65
CA PHE A 112 -3.14 11.05 13.29
C PHE A 112 -3.74 9.65 13.26
N ALA A 113 -4.53 9.35 12.23
CA ALA A 113 -4.93 7.98 11.93
C ALA A 113 -3.82 7.26 11.15
N LEU A 114 -3.58 5.96 11.41
CA LEU A 114 -2.47 5.25 10.77
C LEU A 114 -2.63 5.10 9.24
N GLN A 115 -3.85 5.28 8.71
CA GLN A 115 -4.20 5.27 7.28
C GLN A 115 -4.44 6.69 6.70
N CYS A 116 -3.91 7.75 7.34
CA CYS A 116 -4.21 9.14 6.96
C CYS A 116 -3.40 9.71 5.77
N ALA A 117 -2.31 9.06 5.37
CA ALA A 117 -1.42 9.53 4.31
C ALA A 117 -0.79 8.31 3.60
N THR A 118 0.47 8.38 3.16
CA THR A 118 1.20 7.21 2.66
C THR A 118 1.34 6.16 3.76
N HIS A 119 0.83 4.96 3.52
CA HIS A 119 0.80 3.92 4.52
C HIS A 119 0.80 2.51 3.91
N TRP A 120 1.03 1.54 4.79
CA TRP A 120 0.72 0.13 4.60
C TRP A 120 -0.53 -0.26 5.38
N ASP A 121 -1.43 -1.01 4.75
CA ASP A 121 -2.46 -1.80 5.42
C ASP A 121 -1.88 -3.15 5.84
N GLY A 122 -1.96 -3.46 7.13
CA GLY A 122 -1.56 -4.76 7.67
C GLY A 122 -2.64 -5.82 7.45
N LEU A 123 -2.29 -7.08 7.64
CA LEU A 123 -3.19 -8.22 7.40
C LEU A 123 -4.40 -8.25 8.35
N ALA A 124 -4.34 -7.51 9.48
CA ALA A 124 -5.47 -7.30 10.38
C ALA A 124 -6.45 -6.20 9.91
N HIS A 125 -6.13 -5.41 8.87
CA HIS A 125 -6.90 -4.21 8.50
C HIS A 125 -8.32 -4.53 7.99
N ALA A 126 -8.47 -5.60 7.22
CA ALA A 126 -9.74 -6.04 6.66
C ALA A 126 -10.03 -7.49 7.06
N SER A 127 -11.30 -7.82 7.23
CA SER A 127 -11.78 -9.16 7.54
C SER A 127 -13.03 -9.48 6.72
N TYR A 128 -13.31 -10.77 6.52
CA TYR A 128 -14.67 -11.15 6.16
C TYR A 128 -15.64 -10.76 7.28
N GLY A 129 -16.78 -10.20 6.90
CA GLY A 129 -17.82 -9.78 7.84
C GLY A 129 -18.30 -10.93 8.74
N ALA A 130 -18.72 -10.59 9.96
CA ALA A 130 -19.18 -11.59 10.92
C ALA A 130 -20.60 -12.08 10.58
N GLY A 131 -20.69 -13.30 10.05
CA GLY A 131 -21.89 -14.13 10.15
C GLY A 131 -22.03 -14.75 11.55
N PRO A 132 -22.89 -15.76 11.73
CA PRO A 132 -23.05 -16.49 13.00
C PRO A 132 -21.74 -17.09 13.53
N ASP A 133 -20.81 -17.42 12.63
CA ASP A 133 -19.53 -18.07 12.92
C ASP A 133 -18.39 -17.07 13.22
N GLY A 134 -18.68 -15.76 13.22
CA GLY A 134 -17.68 -14.70 13.37
C GLY A 134 -16.99 -14.34 12.06
N GLY A 135 -16.27 -13.21 12.08
CA GLY A 135 -15.44 -12.79 10.95
C GLY A 135 -14.09 -13.52 10.93
N THR A 136 -13.44 -13.55 9.77
CA THR A 136 -12.13 -14.22 9.59
C THR A 136 -11.14 -13.31 8.89
N LEU A 137 -9.87 -13.41 9.30
CA LEU A 137 -8.70 -12.71 8.77
C LEU A 137 -7.79 -13.69 8.02
N TYR A 138 -6.65 -13.21 7.51
CA TYR A 138 -5.63 -14.04 6.89
C TYR A 138 -5.32 -15.30 7.69
N ASN A 139 -5.04 -16.41 6.99
CA ASN A 139 -4.64 -17.70 7.55
C ASN A 139 -5.65 -18.30 8.56
N GLY A 140 -6.90 -17.86 8.52
CA GLY A 140 -7.96 -18.33 9.42
C GLY A 140 -7.95 -17.72 10.81
N PHE A 141 -7.15 -16.66 11.07
CA PHE A 141 -7.22 -15.96 12.35
C PHE A 141 -8.62 -15.38 12.57
N PRO A 142 -9.21 -15.49 13.77
CA PRO A 142 -10.55 -14.98 14.00
C PRO A 142 -10.53 -13.45 14.03
N ALA A 143 -11.54 -12.80 13.46
CA ALA A 143 -11.66 -11.33 13.50
C ALA A 143 -11.77 -10.80 14.94
N SER A 144 -12.20 -11.64 15.88
CA SER A 144 -12.20 -11.33 17.33
C SER A 144 -10.80 -11.16 17.93
N SER A 145 -9.73 -11.47 17.19
CA SER A 145 -8.36 -11.14 17.57
C SER A 145 -8.07 -9.62 17.52
N VAL A 146 -8.92 -8.85 16.84
CA VAL A 146 -8.90 -7.38 16.80
C VAL A 146 -9.93 -6.85 17.79
N THR A 147 -9.46 -6.04 18.75
CA THR A 147 -10.27 -5.46 19.83
C THR A 147 -9.95 -3.98 20.01
N GLU A 148 -10.55 -3.31 20.99
CA GLU A 148 -10.17 -1.95 21.39
C GLU A 148 -8.69 -1.83 21.79
N ALA A 149 -8.07 -2.93 22.24
CA ALA A 149 -6.64 -2.99 22.52
C ALA A 149 -5.77 -3.19 21.26
N GLY A 150 -6.36 -3.22 20.06
CA GLY A 150 -5.69 -3.54 18.80
C GLY A 150 -5.66 -5.04 18.48
N ALA A 151 -4.89 -5.39 17.46
CA ALA A 151 -4.75 -6.73 16.89
C ALA A 151 -3.78 -7.60 17.70
N THR A 152 -4.29 -8.67 18.30
CA THR A 152 -3.49 -9.69 19.03
C THR A 152 -2.71 -10.62 18.09
N SER A 153 -3.20 -10.77 16.86
CA SER A 153 -2.55 -11.47 15.76
C SER A 153 -2.48 -10.53 14.55
N LEU A 154 -1.58 -10.78 13.61
CA LEU A 154 -1.49 -10.04 12.33
C LEU A 154 -1.22 -8.53 12.48
N GLY A 155 -0.71 -8.09 13.63
CA GLY A 155 -0.41 -6.68 13.86
C GLY A 155 0.81 -6.23 13.06
N ILE A 156 0.78 -5.00 12.53
CA ILE A 156 1.79 -4.47 11.58
C ILE A 156 3.24 -4.52 12.12
N HIS A 157 3.43 -4.38 13.43
CA HIS A 157 4.74 -4.50 14.10
C HIS A 157 5.48 -5.83 13.88
N LEU A 158 4.80 -6.88 13.42
CA LEU A 158 5.44 -8.15 13.06
C LEU A 158 6.29 -8.03 11.79
N ILE A 159 6.04 -7.00 10.98
CA ILE A 159 6.87 -6.65 9.82
C ILE A 159 8.07 -5.85 10.34
N THR A 160 9.13 -6.55 10.75
CA THR A 160 10.32 -5.92 11.35
C THR A 160 11.24 -5.24 10.33
N SER A 161 11.14 -5.65 9.06
CA SER A 161 11.86 -5.04 7.92
C SER A 161 11.06 -5.27 6.66
N LEU A 162 10.98 -4.26 5.79
CA LEU A 162 10.49 -4.42 4.43
C LEU A 162 11.47 -3.75 3.47
N VAL A 163 12.56 -4.46 3.21
CA VAL A 163 13.60 -4.07 2.26
C VAL A 163 13.69 -5.13 1.18
N SER A 164 13.48 -4.76 -0.08
CA SER A 164 13.49 -5.70 -1.21
C SER A 164 13.79 -4.96 -2.51
N ARG A 165 13.79 -5.67 -3.64
CA ARG A 165 13.68 -5.03 -4.95
C ARG A 165 12.28 -4.44 -5.09
N GLY A 166 12.22 -3.13 -5.29
CA GLY A 166 11.03 -2.43 -5.75
C GLY A 166 11.02 -2.38 -7.27
N VAL A 167 9.84 -2.51 -7.87
CA VAL A 167 9.63 -2.33 -9.31
C VAL A 167 8.48 -1.36 -9.54
N LEU A 168 8.68 -0.37 -10.40
CA LEU A 168 7.65 0.59 -10.78
C LEU A 168 6.94 0.11 -12.06
N LEU A 169 5.65 -0.18 -11.95
CA LEU A 169 4.75 -0.38 -13.08
C LEU A 169 4.00 0.92 -13.37
N ASP A 170 4.52 1.71 -14.30
CA ASP A 170 3.90 2.98 -14.71
C ASP A 170 2.79 2.75 -15.75
N VAL A 171 1.61 2.37 -15.25
CA VAL A 171 0.45 2.02 -16.09
C VAL A 171 -0.05 3.24 -16.87
N ALA A 172 -0.07 4.42 -16.26
CA ALA A 172 -0.45 5.65 -16.96
C ALA A 172 0.44 5.88 -18.20
N ARG A 173 1.76 5.83 -18.00
CA ARG A 173 2.72 6.04 -19.11
C ARG A 173 2.70 4.90 -20.13
N ALA A 174 2.49 3.65 -19.71
CA ALA A 174 2.29 2.52 -20.62
C ALA A 174 1.03 2.68 -21.50
N LYS A 175 0.04 3.44 -21.02
CA LYS A 175 -1.17 3.82 -21.76
C LYS A 175 -1.00 5.10 -22.58
N GLY A 176 0.15 5.74 -22.52
CA GLY A 176 0.44 6.99 -23.23
C GLY A 176 -0.26 8.22 -22.63
N VAL A 177 -0.68 8.14 -21.37
CA VAL A 177 -1.34 9.23 -20.65
C VAL A 177 -0.56 9.61 -19.40
N GLU A 178 -0.81 10.81 -18.88
CA GLU A 178 -0.17 11.26 -17.64
C GLU A 178 -0.91 10.78 -16.40
N ILE A 179 -2.25 10.73 -16.49
CA ILE A 179 -3.20 10.28 -15.48
C ILE A 179 -4.21 9.36 -16.17
N LEU A 180 -4.52 8.24 -15.53
CA LEU A 180 -5.60 7.37 -16.00
C LEU A 180 -6.97 8.05 -15.82
N GLU A 181 -7.94 7.66 -16.65
CA GLU A 181 -9.30 8.17 -16.51
C GLU A 181 -9.88 7.84 -15.12
N PRO A 182 -10.74 8.71 -14.54
CA PRO A 182 -11.39 8.43 -13.27
C PRO A 182 -12.14 7.10 -13.30
N GLY A 183 -11.83 6.20 -12.36
CA GLY A 183 -12.43 4.87 -12.32
C GLY A 183 -11.89 3.87 -13.36
N TYR A 184 -10.72 4.12 -13.95
CA TYR A 184 -10.10 3.17 -14.88
C TYR A 184 -9.78 1.82 -14.19
N PRO A 185 -10.30 0.69 -14.71
CA PRO A 185 -10.03 -0.64 -14.15
C PRO A 185 -8.69 -1.18 -14.66
N ILE A 186 -7.66 -1.17 -13.82
CA ILE A 186 -6.33 -1.71 -14.15
C ILE A 186 -6.39 -3.23 -14.16
N THR A 187 -6.16 -3.81 -15.33
CA THR A 187 -6.20 -5.25 -15.61
C THR A 187 -4.81 -5.88 -15.57
N PRO A 188 -4.69 -7.22 -15.51
CA PRO A 188 -3.41 -7.91 -15.69
C PRO A 188 -2.66 -7.53 -16.96
N ALA A 189 -3.37 -7.29 -18.08
CA ALA A 189 -2.75 -6.87 -19.33
C ALA A 189 -2.10 -5.48 -19.23
N ASP A 190 -2.61 -4.62 -18.36
CA ASP A 190 -2.04 -3.30 -18.11
C ASP A 190 -0.75 -3.40 -17.28
N LEU A 191 -0.73 -4.33 -16.32
CA LEU A 191 0.48 -4.66 -15.56
C LEU A 191 1.56 -5.26 -16.47
N ASP A 192 1.18 -6.17 -17.38
CA ASP A 192 2.08 -6.75 -18.38
C ASP A 192 2.63 -5.68 -19.34
N ALA A 193 1.78 -4.75 -19.79
CA ALA A 193 2.19 -3.64 -20.65
C ALA A 193 3.18 -2.70 -19.93
N ALA A 194 2.95 -2.42 -18.63
CA ALA A 194 3.89 -1.65 -17.82
C ALA A 194 5.21 -2.39 -17.57
N CYS A 195 5.18 -3.72 -17.39
CA CYS A 195 6.40 -4.53 -17.35
C CYS A 195 7.17 -4.43 -18.67
N ALA A 196 6.47 -4.50 -19.81
CA ALA A 196 7.09 -4.37 -21.12
C ALA A 196 7.70 -2.97 -21.36
N LEU A 197 7.04 -1.91 -20.90
CA LEU A 197 7.56 -0.54 -20.93
C LEU A 197 8.89 -0.42 -20.16
N GLY A 198 8.95 -0.98 -18.95
CA GLY A 198 10.12 -0.91 -18.09
C GLY A 198 11.16 -2.01 -18.34
N HIS A 199 10.97 -2.88 -19.35
CA HIS A 199 11.77 -4.08 -19.58
C HIS A 199 11.96 -4.96 -18.33
N LEU A 200 10.91 -5.04 -17.51
CA LEU A 200 10.92 -5.73 -16.23
C LEU A 200 10.54 -7.21 -16.38
N THR A 201 11.16 -8.04 -15.55
CA THR A 201 10.68 -9.39 -15.21
C THR A 201 10.43 -9.39 -13.71
N ILE A 202 9.21 -9.76 -13.30
CA ILE A 202 8.85 -9.85 -11.89
C ILE A 202 9.43 -11.13 -11.31
N ASP A 203 10.10 -11.01 -10.16
CA ASP A 203 10.62 -12.14 -9.40
C ASP A 203 9.94 -12.24 -8.03
N ALA A 204 9.85 -13.47 -7.52
CA ALA A 204 9.28 -13.74 -6.20
C ALA A 204 9.95 -12.89 -5.12
N GLY A 205 9.16 -12.16 -4.34
CA GLY A 205 9.69 -11.26 -3.30
C GLY A 205 9.78 -9.78 -3.70
N ASP A 206 9.49 -9.44 -4.96
CA ASP A 206 9.42 -8.04 -5.40
C ASP A 206 8.28 -7.28 -4.72
N VAL A 207 8.50 -5.98 -4.51
CA VAL A 207 7.45 -5.02 -4.12
C VAL A 207 7.05 -4.22 -5.36
N VAL A 208 5.81 -4.34 -5.78
CA VAL A 208 5.30 -3.70 -7.00
C VAL A 208 4.67 -2.35 -6.66
N LEU A 209 5.16 -1.27 -7.29
CA LEU A 209 4.58 0.06 -7.19
C LEU A 209 3.81 0.35 -8.49
N VAL A 210 2.49 0.50 -8.42
CA VAL A 210 1.64 0.76 -9.58
C VAL A 210 1.31 2.25 -9.63
N ARG A 211 1.83 2.94 -10.66
CA ARG A 211 1.54 4.36 -10.88
C ARG A 211 0.35 4.55 -11.82
N THR A 212 -0.62 5.33 -11.36
CA THR A 212 -1.85 5.70 -12.07
C THR A 212 -1.83 7.17 -12.53
N GLY A 213 -0.93 7.98 -11.96
CA GLY A 213 -0.88 9.43 -12.15
C GLY A 213 -1.83 10.20 -11.25
N GLN A 214 -2.64 9.51 -10.43
CA GLN A 214 -3.66 10.12 -9.58
C GLN A 214 -3.09 11.18 -8.63
N ALA A 215 -1.86 10.99 -8.14
CA ALA A 215 -1.17 11.92 -7.24
C ALA A 215 -1.01 13.34 -7.81
N ALA A 216 -1.03 13.52 -9.14
CA ALA A 216 -0.96 14.82 -9.80
C ALA A 216 -2.13 15.76 -9.41
N HIS A 217 -3.29 15.20 -9.02
CA HIS A 217 -4.43 15.99 -8.52
C HIS A 217 -4.13 16.70 -7.19
N LEU A 218 -3.11 16.28 -6.44
CA LEU A 218 -2.77 16.90 -5.16
C LEU A 218 -2.05 18.24 -5.32
N ALA A 219 -1.37 18.46 -6.46
CA ALA A 219 -0.58 19.66 -6.78
C ALA A 219 0.23 20.17 -5.57
N LEU A 220 1.05 19.30 -4.98
CA LEU A 220 1.77 19.56 -3.74
C LEU A 220 2.83 20.67 -3.92
N PRO A 221 3.21 21.40 -2.86
CA PRO A 221 4.27 22.40 -2.96
C PRO A 221 5.60 21.79 -3.44
N GLY A 222 6.22 22.44 -4.42
CA GLY A 222 7.44 21.96 -5.06
C GLY A 222 7.25 20.78 -6.03
N ARG A 223 6.04 20.24 -6.13
CA ARG A 223 5.67 19.09 -6.97
C ARG A 223 4.49 19.48 -7.85
N PRO A 224 4.74 20.02 -9.06
CA PRO A 224 3.67 20.49 -9.92
C PRO A 224 2.67 19.36 -10.18
N GLY A 225 1.39 19.70 -10.28
CA GLY A 225 0.34 18.74 -10.66
C GLY A 225 0.49 18.35 -12.14
N ILE A 226 -0.64 18.23 -12.83
CA ILE A 226 -0.67 17.79 -14.24
C ILE A 226 0.24 18.66 -15.12
N ARG A 227 1.12 18.04 -15.92
CA ARG A 227 2.03 18.76 -16.81
C ARG A 227 1.24 19.56 -17.83
N GLY A 228 1.71 20.78 -18.08
CA GLY A 228 1.09 21.69 -19.02
C GLY A 228 -0.18 22.39 -18.51
N THR A 229 -0.61 22.13 -17.27
CA THR A 229 -1.70 22.88 -16.63
C THR A 229 -1.19 23.76 -15.49
N ALA A 230 -1.96 24.79 -15.12
CA ALA A 230 -1.69 25.52 -13.89
C ALA A 230 -1.85 24.56 -12.69
N PRO A 231 -0.91 24.51 -11.73
CA PRO A 231 -1.07 23.67 -10.55
C PRO A 231 -2.33 24.04 -9.78
N ALA A 232 -3.22 23.07 -9.60
CA ALA A 232 -4.46 23.22 -8.84
C ALA A 232 -4.74 21.93 -8.08
N ARG A 233 -4.93 22.05 -6.77
CA ARG A 233 -5.24 20.92 -5.90
C ARG A 233 -6.73 20.58 -6.00
N ASP A 234 -7.02 19.31 -6.28
CA ASP A 234 -8.36 18.75 -6.34
C ASP A 234 -8.43 17.44 -5.53
N LEU A 235 -8.85 17.56 -4.27
CA LEU A 235 -9.00 16.41 -3.38
C LEU A 235 -10.19 15.53 -3.75
N VAL A 236 -11.20 16.06 -4.45
CA VAL A 236 -12.32 15.23 -4.90
C VAL A 236 -11.84 14.34 -6.03
N ALA A 237 -11.21 14.90 -7.06
CA ALA A 237 -10.65 14.12 -8.17
C ALA A 237 -9.61 13.09 -7.70
N TYR A 238 -8.76 13.43 -6.71
CA TYR A 238 -7.81 12.47 -6.14
C TYR A 238 -8.50 11.25 -5.51
N THR A 239 -9.67 11.44 -4.89
CA THR A 239 -10.32 10.42 -4.05
C THR A 239 -11.49 9.70 -4.72
N TRP A 240 -12.17 10.32 -5.68
CA TRP A 240 -13.37 9.77 -6.32
C TRP A 240 -13.70 10.41 -7.68
N PRO A 241 -14.03 9.61 -8.72
CA PRO A 241 -13.76 8.18 -8.86
C PRO A 241 -12.26 7.89 -8.94
N SER A 242 -11.82 6.73 -8.45
CA SER A 242 -10.40 6.36 -8.37
C SER A 242 -10.07 5.26 -9.39
N PRO A 243 -9.10 5.44 -10.29
CA PRO A 243 -8.54 4.33 -11.05
C PRO A 243 -7.85 3.36 -10.09
N GLY A 244 -7.77 2.09 -10.45
CA GLY A 244 -7.09 1.15 -9.56
C GLY A 244 -7.19 -0.29 -10.01
N LEU A 245 -6.65 -1.17 -9.17
CA LEU A 245 -6.55 -2.60 -9.43
C LEU A 245 -7.93 -3.26 -9.52
N THR A 246 -8.09 -4.16 -10.49
CA THR A 246 -9.26 -5.05 -10.61
C THR A 246 -9.06 -6.35 -9.82
N MET A 247 -10.13 -7.10 -9.53
CA MET A 247 -10.00 -8.42 -8.88
C MET A 247 -9.09 -9.39 -9.67
N ALA A 248 -9.06 -9.27 -11.00
CA ALA A 248 -8.22 -10.11 -11.85
C ALA A 248 -6.71 -9.89 -11.59
N THR A 249 -6.30 -8.70 -11.13
CA THR A 249 -4.89 -8.43 -10.80
C THR A 249 -4.41 -9.22 -9.59
N ALA A 250 -5.28 -9.62 -8.65
CA ALA A 250 -4.91 -10.49 -7.53
C ALA A 250 -4.32 -11.82 -8.02
N VAL A 251 -4.89 -12.38 -9.09
CA VAL A 251 -4.37 -13.59 -9.74
C VAL A 251 -2.98 -13.34 -10.33
N TRP A 252 -2.76 -12.18 -10.93
CA TRP A 252 -1.47 -11.80 -11.51
C TRP A 252 -0.41 -11.68 -10.41
N PHE A 253 -0.67 -10.95 -9.32
CA PHE A 253 0.25 -10.81 -8.20
C PHE A 253 0.57 -12.16 -7.53
N HIS A 254 -0.45 -12.99 -7.32
CA HIS A 254 -0.28 -14.34 -6.78
C HIS A 254 0.57 -15.23 -7.70
N THR A 255 0.36 -15.17 -9.01
CA THR A 255 1.10 -15.99 -9.99
C THR A 255 2.59 -15.62 -10.05
N HIS A 256 2.92 -14.35 -9.81
CA HIS A 256 4.30 -13.85 -9.84
C HIS A 256 4.98 -13.84 -8.47
N ASP A 257 4.32 -14.35 -7.41
CA ASP A 257 4.85 -14.33 -6.04
C ASP A 257 5.30 -12.92 -5.59
N VAL A 258 4.47 -11.92 -5.89
CA VAL A 258 4.69 -10.55 -5.44
C VAL A 258 4.54 -10.46 -3.92
N ALA A 259 5.51 -9.84 -3.24
CA ALA A 259 5.52 -9.74 -1.79
C ALA A 259 4.55 -8.68 -1.28
N ALA A 260 4.47 -7.53 -1.93
CA ALA A 260 3.56 -6.44 -1.58
C ALA A 260 3.29 -5.57 -2.81
N VAL A 261 2.18 -4.84 -2.77
CA VAL A 261 1.80 -3.90 -3.83
C VAL A 261 1.43 -2.56 -3.24
N ALA A 262 1.84 -1.45 -3.88
CA ALA A 262 1.41 -0.12 -3.51
C ALA A 262 0.94 0.67 -4.72
N THR A 263 0.02 1.62 -4.51
CA THR A 263 -0.46 2.54 -5.55
C THR A 263 -0.35 3.98 -5.09
N ASP A 264 -0.41 4.90 -6.05
CA ASP A 264 -0.53 6.35 -5.85
C ASP A 264 -1.99 6.83 -5.67
N THR A 265 -2.88 5.93 -5.24
CA THR A 265 -4.32 6.18 -5.07
C THR A 265 -4.76 6.03 -3.62
N MET A 266 -5.93 6.59 -3.28
CA MET A 266 -6.51 6.47 -1.93
C MET A 266 -7.10 5.08 -1.64
N VAL A 267 -7.61 4.38 -2.66
CA VAL A 267 -8.40 3.15 -2.47
C VAL A 267 -7.66 1.89 -2.93
N LEU A 268 -6.51 1.99 -3.61
CA LEU A 268 -5.77 0.87 -4.23
C LEU A 268 -6.50 0.20 -5.41
N GLU A 269 -7.72 -0.23 -5.19
CA GLU A 269 -8.58 -0.83 -6.22
C GLU A 269 -9.41 0.22 -6.95
N VAL A 270 -9.88 -0.15 -8.13
CA VAL A 270 -10.81 0.70 -8.89
C VAL A 270 -12.05 0.97 -8.05
N TYR A 271 -12.42 2.25 -7.94
CA TYR A 271 -13.53 2.67 -7.08
C TYR A 271 -14.38 3.76 -7.77
N PRO A 272 -15.70 3.55 -7.96
CA PRO A 272 -16.49 2.37 -7.59
C PRO A 272 -16.01 1.07 -8.24
N CYS A 273 -16.27 -0.06 -7.58
CA CYS A 273 -15.90 -1.38 -8.08
C CYS A 273 -16.69 -1.72 -9.36
N GLU A 274 -16.12 -2.57 -10.20
CA GLU A 274 -16.73 -3.04 -11.46
C GLU A 274 -18.04 -3.83 -11.23
N ASP A 275 -18.18 -4.47 -10.06
CA ASP A 275 -19.37 -5.20 -9.63
C ASP A 275 -20.04 -4.46 -8.47
N GLU A 276 -21.23 -3.91 -8.71
CA GLU A 276 -22.00 -3.15 -7.71
C GLU A 276 -22.45 -4.02 -6.51
N ALA A 277 -22.40 -5.35 -6.63
CA ALA A 277 -22.69 -6.26 -5.53
C ALA A 277 -21.50 -6.46 -4.57
N LEU A 278 -20.31 -5.97 -4.94
CA LEU A 278 -19.09 -6.08 -4.16
C LEU A 278 -18.68 -4.71 -3.60
N TYR A 279 -18.02 -4.74 -2.44
CA TYR A 279 -17.45 -3.55 -1.82
C TYR A 279 -16.02 -3.85 -1.41
N LEU A 280 -15.07 -3.16 -2.03
CA LEU A 280 -13.63 -3.32 -1.84
C LEU A 280 -13.13 -4.78 -1.93
N PRO A 281 -13.51 -5.57 -2.96
CA PRO A 281 -13.11 -6.98 -3.06
C PRO A 281 -11.59 -7.18 -3.14
N VAL A 282 -10.82 -6.28 -3.74
CA VAL A 282 -9.37 -6.45 -3.86
C VAL A 282 -8.69 -6.37 -2.50
N HIS A 283 -9.19 -5.52 -1.59
CA HIS A 283 -8.71 -5.51 -0.19
C HIS A 283 -8.83 -6.88 0.46
N LEU A 284 -9.96 -7.58 0.28
CA LEU A 284 -10.16 -8.92 0.85
C LEU A 284 -9.28 -9.96 0.16
N LEU A 285 -9.15 -9.91 -1.17
CA LEU A 285 -8.27 -10.82 -1.91
C LEU A 285 -6.80 -10.65 -1.48
N HIS A 286 -6.32 -9.43 -1.33
CA HIS A 286 -4.96 -9.15 -0.91
C HIS A 286 -4.75 -9.49 0.56
N LEU A 287 -5.45 -8.80 1.47
CA LEU A 287 -5.17 -8.89 2.90
C LEU A 287 -5.60 -10.21 3.51
N VAL A 288 -6.76 -10.74 3.12
CA VAL A 288 -7.34 -11.95 3.74
C VAL A 288 -6.90 -13.20 2.99
N GLU A 289 -7.11 -13.30 1.68
CA GLU A 289 -6.80 -14.54 0.96
C GLU A 289 -5.31 -14.73 0.73
N MET A 290 -4.64 -13.73 0.15
CA MET A 290 -3.23 -13.84 -0.20
C MET A 290 -2.29 -13.62 0.98
N GLY A 291 -2.73 -12.92 2.04
CA GLY A 291 -1.82 -12.42 3.07
C GLY A 291 -0.85 -11.37 2.54
N MET A 292 -1.29 -10.57 1.56
CA MET A 292 -0.50 -9.55 0.88
C MET A 292 -0.78 -8.17 1.43
N THR A 293 0.21 -7.58 2.09
CA THR A 293 0.21 -6.19 2.53
C THR A 293 0.12 -5.24 1.34
N GLN A 294 -0.74 -4.22 1.45
CA GLN A 294 -1.03 -3.28 0.38
C GLN A 294 -0.78 -1.82 0.80
N GLY A 295 -0.23 -1.03 -0.11
CA GLY A 295 0.20 0.35 0.14
C GLY A 295 -0.67 1.35 -0.61
N GLN A 296 -1.03 2.43 0.06
CA GLN A 296 -1.93 3.44 -0.48
C GLN A 296 -1.34 4.84 -0.34
N ASN A 297 -1.69 5.72 -1.26
CA ASN A 297 -1.26 7.12 -1.30
C ASN A 297 0.26 7.29 -1.42
N TRP A 298 0.93 6.48 -2.24
CA TRP A 298 2.36 6.61 -2.48
C TRP A 298 2.61 7.70 -3.54
N PHE A 299 3.58 8.58 -3.31
CA PHE A 299 3.92 9.62 -4.28
C PHE A 299 4.99 9.11 -5.26
N LEU A 300 4.56 8.70 -6.45
CA LEU A 300 5.40 7.97 -7.41
C LEU A 300 5.92 8.83 -8.57
N ASP A 301 5.47 10.08 -8.72
CA ASP A 301 5.70 10.88 -9.94
C ASP A 301 7.19 11.19 -10.19
N GLU A 302 7.92 11.65 -9.17
CA GLU A 302 9.35 11.96 -9.31
C GLU A 302 10.18 10.73 -9.65
N LEU A 303 9.86 9.58 -9.01
CA LEU A 303 10.48 8.30 -9.31
C LEU A 303 10.18 7.87 -10.75
N ALA A 304 8.92 8.00 -11.18
CA ALA A 304 8.50 7.64 -12.52
C ALA A 304 9.16 8.48 -13.60
N ASP A 305 9.36 9.77 -13.36
CA ASP A 305 10.10 10.64 -14.25
C ASP A 305 11.57 10.26 -14.35
N ALA A 306 12.20 9.88 -13.23
CA ALA A 306 13.57 9.37 -13.23
C ALA A 306 13.69 8.04 -13.99
N CYS A 307 12.78 7.09 -13.75
CA CYS A 307 12.69 5.83 -14.49
C CYS A 307 12.48 6.04 -15.99
N ALA A 308 11.62 6.99 -16.38
CA ALA A 308 11.39 7.28 -17.80
C ALA A 308 12.61 7.95 -18.47
N ALA A 309 13.44 8.66 -17.71
CA ALA A 309 14.61 9.35 -18.26
C ALA A 309 15.75 8.40 -18.63
N ASP A 310 15.90 7.27 -17.94
CA ASP A 310 17.00 6.32 -18.13
C ASP A 310 16.55 4.88 -18.49
N GLY A 311 15.26 4.59 -18.45
CA GLY A 311 14.68 3.29 -18.76
C GLY A 311 14.81 2.25 -17.65
N ARG A 312 15.19 2.62 -16.42
CA ARG A 312 15.39 1.69 -15.30
C ARG A 312 14.24 1.77 -14.30
N TYR A 313 13.41 0.73 -14.26
CA TYR A 313 12.19 0.71 -13.45
C TYR A 313 12.30 -0.17 -12.19
N ASP A 314 13.48 -0.67 -11.86
CA ASP A 314 13.78 -1.40 -10.62
C ASP A 314 14.77 -0.63 -9.74
N PHE A 315 14.69 -0.88 -8.43
CA PHE A 315 15.47 -0.17 -7.41
C PHE A 315 15.50 -0.95 -6.09
N LEU A 316 16.39 -0.56 -5.19
CA LEU A 316 16.27 -0.96 -3.78
C LEU A 316 15.15 -0.14 -3.14
N LEU A 317 14.18 -0.82 -2.55
CA LEU A 317 13.11 -0.18 -1.79
C LEU A 317 13.27 -0.50 -0.31
N ASP A 318 13.31 0.52 0.55
CA ASP A 318 12.99 0.39 1.97
C ASP A 318 11.61 1.01 2.21
N ALA A 319 10.69 0.18 2.66
CA ALA A 319 9.33 0.57 3.02
C ALA A 319 8.95 -0.02 4.37
N THR A 320 9.91 -0.13 5.29
CA THR A 320 9.67 -0.70 6.63
C THR A 320 8.64 0.14 7.40
N PRO A 321 7.52 -0.45 7.89
CA PRO A 321 6.52 0.29 8.64
C PRO A 321 7.05 0.72 10.01
N LEU A 322 6.45 1.74 10.61
CA LEU A 322 6.70 2.08 12.01
C LEU A 322 6.20 0.92 12.90
N PRO A 323 6.93 0.59 13.99
CA PRO A 323 6.65 -0.60 14.80
C PRO A 323 5.50 -0.36 15.80
N PHE A 324 4.36 0.18 15.35
CA PHE A 324 3.17 0.34 16.19
C PHE A 324 2.63 -1.03 16.60
N THR A 325 2.86 -1.39 17.87
CA THR A 325 2.43 -2.68 18.40
C THR A 325 0.92 -2.84 18.29
N ARG A 326 0.48 -4.00 17.80
CA ARG A 326 -0.95 -4.35 17.67
C ARG A 326 -1.75 -3.42 16.73
N ALA A 327 -1.09 -2.55 15.97
CA ALA A 327 -1.77 -1.73 14.97
C ALA A 327 -2.14 -2.53 13.72
N LEU A 328 -3.14 -2.05 13.00
CA LEU A 328 -3.69 -2.69 11.80
C LEU A 328 -3.06 -2.17 10.50
N GLY A 329 -2.12 -1.25 10.59
CA GLY A 329 -1.45 -0.59 9.48
C GLY A 329 -0.46 0.42 10.03
N SER A 330 0.33 1.05 9.18
CA SER A 330 1.29 2.06 9.61
C SER A 330 1.56 3.07 8.51
N PRO A 331 1.71 4.36 8.84
CA PRO A 331 2.39 5.29 7.96
C PRO A 331 3.80 4.79 7.66
N VAL A 332 4.28 5.15 6.48
CA VAL A 332 5.63 4.86 6.02
C VAL A 332 6.08 6.03 5.15
N ASN A 333 7.36 6.35 5.18
CA ASN A 333 7.99 7.19 4.15
C ASN A 333 8.92 6.29 3.33
N PRO A 334 8.40 5.60 2.30
CA PRO A 334 9.19 4.64 1.54
C PRO A 334 10.29 5.37 0.79
N VAL A 335 11.46 4.74 0.67
CA VAL A 335 12.60 5.28 -0.07
C VAL A 335 12.98 4.31 -1.17
N ALA A 336 12.88 4.76 -2.42
CA ALA A 336 13.47 4.08 -3.57
C ALA A 336 14.89 4.62 -3.81
N LEU A 337 15.89 3.74 -3.76
CA LEU A 337 17.30 4.03 -4.04
C LEU A 337 17.68 3.37 -5.37
N ARG A 338 18.11 4.15 -6.36
CA ARG A 338 18.36 3.67 -7.74
C ARG A 338 19.83 3.64 -8.12
#